data_AF-A0A3A0G5V1-F1
#
_entry.id   AF-A0A3A0G5V1-F1
#
_cell.length_a   1.000
_cell.length_b   1.000
_cell.length_c   1.000
_cell.angle_alpha   90.00
_cell.angle_beta   90.00
_cell.angle_gamma   90.00
#
_symmetry.space_group_name_H-M   'P 1'
#
loop_
_entity.id
_entity.type
_entity.pdbx_description
1 polymer ?
#
loop_
_entity_poly.entity_id
_entity_poly.type
_entity_poly.pdbx_seq_one_letter_code
_entity_poly.pdbx_strand_id
1 'polypeptide(L)'
;MPKSVKPIKGLSPDKANANRMTVRGRGRVAYSLGRYGAGRCVVVDEDGNVIAANKTLEAAEALGLPVKVVQTDGTTRIVHQRADLDLYGDPIARQLAYADNRTSEAGIEWDAEQIARDVADGVEVDLFIQHRRAGRHPDKEEAAARLKSPLPQVGRVGPGWGQRRCQTPWSNIFERWPTGTLQR
;
A
#
# COMPACT_ATOMS: atom_id res chain seq x y z
N MET A 1 13.50 -7.81 8.32
CA MET A 1 13.22 -8.53 7.08
C MET A 1 11.71 -8.51 6.93
N PRO A 2 11.14 -7.89 5.88
CA PRO A 2 9.70 -7.83 5.72
C PRO A 2 9.12 -9.24 5.65
N LYS A 3 7.97 -9.47 6.27
CA LYS A 3 7.34 -10.80 6.27
C LYS A 3 6.98 -11.18 4.84
N SER A 4 7.12 -12.48 4.52
CA SER A 4 6.64 -13.02 3.24
C SER A 4 5.12 -13.10 3.27
N VAL A 5 4.44 -12.01 2.92
CA VAL A 5 3.00 -11.97 2.75
C VAL A 5 2.66 -12.52 1.37
N LYS A 6 2.04 -13.70 1.30
CA LYS A 6 1.65 -14.37 0.04
C LYS A 6 0.18 -14.78 -0.06
N PRO A 7 -0.56 -14.96 1.06
CA PRO A 7 -2.02 -15.05 1.02
C PRO A 7 -2.70 -13.86 1.69
N ILE A 8 -3.98 -13.62 1.36
CA ILE A 8 -4.83 -12.65 2.06
C ILE A 8 -4.86 -12.87 3.59
N LYS A 9 -4.71 -14.13 4.03
CA LYS A 9 -4.57 -14.53 5.45
C LYS A 9 -3.38 -13.91 6.17
N GLY A 10 -2.36 -13.43 5.43
CA GLY A 10 -1.22 -12.73 5.99
C GLY A 10 -1.44 -11.23 6.17
N LEU A 11 -2.63 -10.72 5.85
CA LEU A 11 -2.99 -9.31 5.92
C LEU A 11 -3.93 -9.06 7.10
N SER A 12 -3.67 -8.01 7.86
CA SER A 12 -4.46 -7.63 9.03
C SER A 12 -5.06 -6.24 8.82
N PRO A 13 -6.39 -6.08 8.98
CA PRO A 13 -6.99 -4.76 9.02
C PRO A 13 -6.37 -3.90 10.11
N ASP A 14 -6.24 -2.61 9.85
CA ASP A 14 -5.84 -1.62 10.84
C ASP A 14 -6.96 -1.46 11.89
N LYS A 15 -6.64 -1.82 13.13
CA LYS A 15 -7.54 -1.75 14.29
C LYS A 15 -7.74 -0.33 14.80
N ALA A 16 -6.83 0.59 14.46
CA ALA A 16 -6.85 2.00 14.82
C ALA A 16 -7.21 2.87 13.62
N ASN A 17 -7.92 2.33 12.62
CA ASN A 17 -8.27 3.08 11.42
C ASN A 17 -9.26 4.21 11.73
N ALA A 18 -8.82 5.45 11.54
CA ALA A 18 -9.64 6.65 11.73
C ALA A 18 -10.87 6.72 10.79
N ASN A 19 -10.94 5.93 9.73
CA ASN A 19 -12.13 5.79 8.90
C ASN A 19 -12.93 4.52 9.30
N ARG A 20 -14.04 4.72 10.01
CA ARG A 20 -15.00 3.68 10.42
C ARG A 20 -15.74 3.06 9.24
N MET A 21 -15.76 3.80 8.13
CA MET A 21 -16.54 3.57 6.92
C MET A 21 -18.05 3.62 7.16
N THR A 22 -18.81 4.19 6.22
CA THR A 22 -20.27 4.12 6.25
C THR A 22 -20.79 2.75 5.77
N VAL A 23 -21.98 2.32 6.23
CA VAL A 23 -22.66 1.11 5.72
C VAL A 23 -22.88 1.17 4.20
N ARG A 24 -23.31 2.34 3.71
CA ARG A 24 -23.49 2.60 2.28
C ARG A 24 -22.16 2.47 1.51
N GLY A 25 -21.07 2.97 2.09
CA GLY A 25 -19.72 2.84 1.56
C GLY A 25 -19.30 1.37 1.39
N ARG A 26 -19.48 0.57 2.45
CA ARG A 26 -19.19 -0.88 2.41
C ARG A 26 -19.92 -1.59 1.27
N GLY A 27 -21.23 -1.37 1.14
CA GLY A 27 -22.02 -1.97 0.06
C GLY A 27 -21.55 -1.54 -1.34
N ARG A 28 -21.15 -0.27 -1.50
CA ARG A 28 -20.63 0.23 -2.78
C ARG A 28 -19.27 -0.36 -3.14
N VAL A 29 -18.38 -0.53 -2.16
CA VAL A 29 -17.07 -1.17 -2.38
C VAL A 29 -17.27 -2.61 -2.82
N ALA A 30 -18.09 -3.38 -2.11
CA ALA A 30 -18.39 -4.76 -2.47
C ALA A 30 -19.02 -4.87 -3.87
N TYR A 31 -19.99 -4.00 -4.19
CA TYR A 31 -20.60 -3.94 -5.52
C TYR A 31 -19.58 -3.61 -6.61
N SER A 32 -18.77 -2.58 -6.40
CA SER A 32 -17.74 -2.16 -7.36
C SER A 32 -16.73 -3.29 -7.62
N LEU A 33 -16.27 -3.95 -6.56
CA LEU A 33 -15.29 -5.02 -6.64
C LEU A 33 -15.86 -6.26 -7.35
N GLY A 34 -17.10 -6.66 -7.05
CA GLY A 34 -17.76 -7.77 -7.72
C GLY A 34 -18.13 -7.47 -9.18
N ARG A 35 -18.48 -6.22 -9.50
CA ARG A 35 -18.91 -5.84 -10.86
C ARG A 35 -17.77 -5.54 -11.82
N TYR A 36 -16.72 -4.88 -11.32
CA TYR A 36 -15.64 -4.31 -12.14
C TYR A 36 -14.25 -4.91 -11.86
N GLY A 37 -14.13 -5.72 -10.80
CA GLY A 37 -12.86 -6.24 -10.32
C GLY A 37 -12.03 -5.19 -9.58
N ALA A 38 -10.79 -5.56 -9.26
CA ALA A 38 -9.87 -4.67 -8.55
C ALA A 38 -9.42 -3.50 -9.44
N GLY A 39 -9.60 -2.28 -8.93
CA GLY A 39 -9.08 -1.03 -9.51
C GLY A 39 -7.86 -0.55 -8.73
N ARG A 40 -8.08 0.20 -7.65
CA ARG A 40 -7.02 0.64 -6.72
C ARG A 40 -6.46 -0.53 -5.91
N CYS A 41 -5.15 -0.47 -5.67
CA CYS A 41 -4.42 -1.42 -4.84
C CYS A 41 -4.65 -1.13 -3.34
N VAL A 42 -4.45 -2.17 -2.53
CA VAL A 42 -4.34 -2.09 -1.08
C VAL A 42 -2.88 -1.78 -0.71
N VAL A 43 -2.66 -0.94 0.31
CA VAL A 43 -1.32 -0.63 0.82
C VAL A 43 -1.19 -1.23 2.21
N VAL A 44 -0.09 -1.95 2.45
CA VAL A 44 0.22 -2.61 3.73
C VAL A 44 1.64 -2.28 4.15
N ASP A 45 1.91 -2.35 5.45
CA ASP A 45 3.27 -2.22 6.00
C ASP A 45 4.09 -3.52 5.84
N GLU A 46 5.31 -3.53 6.39
CA GLU A 46 6.23 -4.68 6.31
C GLU A 46 5.73 -5.95 7.03
N ASP A 47 4.76 -5.79 7.94
CA ASP A 47 4.15 -6.84 8.75
C ASP A 47 2.80 -7.32 8.20
N GLY A 48 2.27 -6.65 7.16
CA GLY A 48 0.98 -6.96 6.55
C GLY A 48 -0.20 -6.21 7.17
N ASN A 49 0.03 -5.19 8.01
CA ASN A 49 -1.04 -4.34 8.52
C ASN A 49 -1.46 -3.34 7.43
N VAL A 50 -2.77 -3.19 7.23
CA VAL A 50 -3.30 -2.38 6.12
C VAL A 50 -3.25 -0.89 6.44
N ILE A 51 -2.41 -0.16 5.71
CA ILE A 51 -2.31 1.30 5.76
C ILE A 51 -3.51 1.95 5.03
N ALA A 52 -3.87 1.43 3.85
CA ALA A 52 -4.92 2.01 3.03
C ALA A 52 -5.77 0.95 2.31
N ALA A 53 -7.05 1.30 2.08
CA ALA A 53 -8.06 0.44 1.46
C ALA A 53 -8.46 -0.79 2.30
N ASN A 54 -8.50 -0.64 3.63
CA ASN A 54 -8.95 -1.66 4.60
C ASN A 54 -10.22 -2.42 4.16
N LYS A 55 -11.27 -1.70 3.77
CA LYS A 55 -12.56 -2.34 3.43
C LYS A 55 -12.57 -2.95 2.03
N THR A 56 -11.69 -2.49 1.14
CA THR A 56 -11.49 -3.16 -0.16
C THR A 56 -10.87 -4.54 0.08
N LEU A 57 -9.96 -4.67 1.04
CA LEU A 57 -9.39 -5.95 1.43
C LEU A 57 -10.46 -6.88 2.03
N GLU A 58 -11.25 -6.38 2.99
CA GLU A 58 -12.36 -7.15 3.59
C GLU A 58 -13.33 -7.66 2.50
N ALA A 59 -13.71 -6.80 1.55
CA ALA A 59 -14.58 -7.19 0.44
C ALA A 59 -13.91 -8.19 -0.52
N ALA A 60 -12.60 -8.06 -0.77
CA ALA A 60 -11.85 -9.00 -1.60
C ALA A 60 -11.80 -10.39 -0.95
N GLU A 61 -11.63 -10.45 0.37
CA GLU A 61 -11.68 -11.69 1.14
C GLU A 61 -13.07 -12.35 1.07
N ALA A 62 -14.12 -11.56 1.30
CA ALA A 62 -15.50 -12.06 1.22
C ALA A 62 -15.87 -12.58 -0.19
N LEU A 63 -15.28 -12.00 -1.24
CA LEU A 63 -15.46 -12.45 -2.63
C LEU A 63 -14.49 -13.57 -3.05
N GLY A 64 -13.55 -13.98 -2.18
CA GLY A 64 -12.55 -14.99 -2.48
C GLY A 64 -11.56 -14.59 -3.59
N LEU A 65 -11.30 -13.29 -3.76
CA LEU A 65 -10.40 -12.82 -4.81
C LEU A 65 -8.93 -13.13 -4.48
N PRO A 66 -8.13 -13.58 -5.46
CA PRO A 66 -6.71 -13.83 -5.24
C PRO A 66 -5.95 -12.52 -5.00
N VAL A 67 -4.98 -12.56 -4.08
CA VAL A 67 -4.13 -11.41 -3.74
C VAL A 67 -2.70 -11.67 -4.19
N LYS A 68 -2.12 -10.66 -4.83
CA LYS A 68 -0.69 -10.63 -5.17
C LYS A 68 -0.03 -9.44 -4.47
N VAL A 69 0.98 -9.73 -3.65
CA VAL A 69 1.76 -8.70 -2.94
C VAL A 69 2.98 -8.31 -3.77
N VAL A 70 3.18 -7.01 -3.95
CA VAL A 70 4.38 -6.42 -4.55
C VAL A 70 5.07 -5.61 -3.47
N GLN A 71 6.26 -6.05 -3.05
CA GLN A 71 7.04 -5.35 -2.02
C GLN A 71 7.75 -4.15 -2.64
N THR A 72 7.64 -3.00 -1.97
CA THR A 72 8.28 -1.73 -2.35
C THR A 72 8.61 -0.92 -1.12
N ASP A 73 9.53 0.02 -1.24
CA ASP A 73 9.91 0.98 -0.18
C ASP A 73 9.27 2.37 -0.35
N GLY A 74 8.36 2.52 -1.33
CA GLY A 74 7.70 3.79 -1.63
C GLY A 74 8.54 4.78 -2.45
N THR A 75 9.80 4.47 -2.78
CA THR A 75 10.65 5.34 -3.62
C THR A 75 10.34 5.23 -5.10
N THR A 76 9.73 4.12 -5.52
CA THR A 76 9.31 3.87 -6.90
C THR A 76 7.79 3.73 -6.97
N ARG A 77 7.17 4.42 -7.94
CA ARG A 77 5.72 4.35 -8.15
C ARG A 77 5.33 3.02 -8.80
N ILE A 78 4.39 2.31 -8.16
CA ILE A 78 3.74 1.13 -8.75
C ILE A 78 2.48 1.56 -9.50
N VAL A 79 2.36 1.06 -10.73
CA VAL A 79 1.20 1.27 -11.62
C VAL A 79 0.50 -0.06 -11.83
N HIS A 80 -0.81 -0.09 -11.58
CA HIS A 80 -1.66 -1.27 -11.82
C HIS A 80 -2.35 -1.12 -13.18
N GLN A 81 -1.90 -1.89 -14.17
CA GLN A 81 -2.45 -1.87 -15.52
C GLN A 81 -3.50 -2.97 -15.69
N ARG A 82 -4.71 -2.60 -16.13
CA ARG A 82 -5.77 -3.52 -16.55
C ARG A 82 -5.68 -3.74 -18.05
N ALA A 83 -5.13 -4.86 -18.46
CA ALA A 83 -4.97 -5.21 -19.89
C ALA A 83 -6.29 -5.61 -20.56
N ASP A 84 -7.34 -5.83 -19.77
CA ASP A 84 -8.68 -6.24 -20.19
C ASP A 84 -9.66 -5.07 -20.36
N LEU A 85 -9.21 -3.82 -20.16
CA LEU A 85 -10.06 -2.63 -20.19
C LEU A 85 -9.47 -1.54 -21.09
N ASP A 86 -10.31 -0.97 -21.95
CA ASP A 86 -10.06 0.27 -22.68
C ASP A 86 -10.92 1.40 -22.11
N LEU A 87 -10.28 2.45 -21.57
CA LEU A 87 -10.98 3.60 -20.98
C LEU A 87 -11.85 4.38 -21.98
N TYR A 88 -11.50 4.33 -23.27
CA TYR A 88 -12.18 5.10 -24.32
C TYR A 88 -13.13 4.24 -25.16
N GLY A 89 -12.89 2.94 -25.23
CA GLY A 89 -13.77 1.97 -25.89
C GLY A 89 -14.81 1.34 -24.97
N ASP A 90 -14.50 1.11 -23.69
CA ASP A 90 -15.34 0.34 -22.79
C ASP A 90 -16.08 1.21 -21.76
N PRO A 91 -17.43 1.24 -21.80
CA PRO A 91 -18.21 1.92 -20.75
C PRO A 91 -17.91 1.41 -19.34
N ILE A 92 -17.54 0.12 -19.21
CA ILE A 92 -17.24 -0.49 -17.91
C ILE A 92 -15.98 0.12 -17.26
N ALA A 93 -14.98 0.50 -18.05
CA ALA A 93 -13.78 1.18 -17.56
C ALA A 93 -14.11 2.58 -17.04
N ARG A 94 -14.99 3.29 -17.73
CA ARG A 94 -15.51 4.59 -17.26
C ARG A 94 -16.34 4.46 -15.99
N GLN A 95 -17.18 3.43 -15.90
CA GLN A 95 -17.98 3.16 -14.71
C GLN A 95 -17.11 2.80 -13.50
N LEU A 96 -16.05 2.02 -13.69
CA LEU A 96 -15.06 1.72 -12.65
C LEU A 96 -14.43 3.01 -12.12
N ALA A 97 -14.05 3.95 -12.98
CA ALA A 97 -13.51 5.24 -12.54
C ALA A 97 -14.48 6.04 -11.64
N TYR A 98 -15.77 6.07 -12.00
CA TYR A 98 -16.80 6.70 -11.16
C TYR A 98 -17.00 5.95 -9.84
N ALA A 99 -17.06 4.62 -9.89
CA ALA A 99 -17.24 3.79 -8.71
C ALA A 99 -16.07 3.98 -7.73
N ASP A 100 -14.83 3.93 -8.20
CA ASP A 100 -13.61 4.09 -7.41
C ASP A 100 -13.52 5.45 -6.71
N ASN A 101 -13.89 6.53 -7.40
CA ASN A 101 -13.94 7.86 -6.78
C ASN A 101 -15.09 7.98 -5.78
N ARG A 102 -16.29 7.52 -6.15
CA ARG A 102 -17.49 7.73 -5.33
C ARG A 102 -17.54 6.82 -4.10
N THR A 103 -16.99 5.61 -4.19
CA THR A 103 -16.85 4.70 -3.03
C THR A 103 -15.92 5.30 -1.99
N SER A 104 -14.81 5.90 -2.42
CA SER A 104 -13.85 6.56 -1.54
C SER A 104 -14.49 7.76 -0.84
N GLU A 105 -15.19 8.62 -1.58
CA GLU A 105 -15.84 9.80 -1.02
C GLU A 105 -17.02 9.44 -0.09
N ALA A 106 -17.95 8.59 -0.54
CA ALA A 106 -19.12 8.22 0.24
C ALA A 106 -18.81 7.25 1.38
N GLY A 107 -17.62 6.65 1.34
CA GLY A 107 -17.18 5.68 2.30
C GLY A 107 -16.77 6.28 3.62
N ILE A 108 -16.31 7.53 3.65
CA ILE A 108 -15.64 8.08 4.82
C ILE A 108 -16.63 8.37 5.95
N GLU A 109 -16.33 7.83 7.13
CA GLU A 109 -16.92 8.21 8.41
C GLU A 109 -15.78 8.32 9.42
N TRP A 110 -15.44 9.55 9.81
CA TRP A 110 -14.30 9.81 10.66
C TRP A 110 -14.57 9.45 12.13
N ASP A 111 -13.65 8.71 12.73
CA ASP A 111 -13.59 8.47 14.16
C ASP A 111 -12.83 9.62 14.85
N ALA A 112 -13.56 10.58 15.39
CA ALA A 112 -12.97 11.75 16.03
C ALA A 112 -12.11 11.39 17.25
N GLU A 113 -12.45 10.33 17.98
CA GLU A 113 -11.66 9.89 19.13
C GLU A 113 -10.33 9.29 18.68
N GLN A 114 -10.35 8.43 17.65
CA GLN A 114 -9.12 7.88 17.10
C GLN A 114 -8.21 8.97 16.54
N ILE A 115 -8.78 9.93 15.79
CA ILE A 115 -8.03 11.09 15.28
C ILE A 115 -7.40 11.89 16.43
N ALA A 116 -8.14 12.13 17.52
CA ALA A 116 -7.60 12.85 18.67
C ALA A 116 -6.45 12.09 19.35
N ARG A 117 -6.53 10.75 19.40
CA ARG A 117 -5.42 9.91 19.88
C ARG A 117 -4.21 10.00 18.96
N ASP A 118 -4.42 9.88 17.65
CA ASP A 118 -3.35 9.98 16.66
C ASP A 118 -2.62 11.34 16.77
N VAL A 119 -3.37 12.43 16.91
CA VAL A 119 -2.80 13.78 17.13
C VAL A 119 -2.02 13.86 18.44
N ALA A 120 -2.56 13.29 19.53
CA ALA A 120 -1.86 13.25 20.82
C ALA A 120 -0.56 12.42 20.76
N ASP A 121 -0.54 11.39 19.92
CA ASP A 121 0.62 10.54 19.64
C ASP A 121 1.59 11.16 18.62
N GLY A 122 1.32 12.40 18.16
CA GLY A 122 2.22 13.17 17.29
C GLY A 122 2.01 12.94 15.80
N VAL A 123 0.91 12.31 15.38
CA VAL A 123 0.57 12.15 13.96
C VAL A 123 0.03 13.47 13.41
N GLU A 124 0.72 14.02 12.42
CA GLU A 124 0.29 15.22 11.71
C GLU A 124 -0.79 14.90 10.68
N VAL A 125 -2.04 15.26 10.98
CA VAL A 125 -3.20 14.96 10.12
C VAL A 125 -3.87 16.19 9.52
N ASP A 126 -3.52 17.39 9.99
CA ASP A 126 -4.22 18.65 9.70
C ASP A 126 -4.49 18.91 8.22
N LEU A 127 -3.53 18.61 7.33
CA LEU A 127 -3.71 18.81 5.89
C LEU A 127 -4.77 17.89 5.25
N PHE A 128 -5.07 16.75 5.89
CA PHE A 128 -5.85 15.66 5.31
C PHE A 128 -7.23 15.47 5.96
N ILE A 129 -7.41 15.92 7.20
CA ILE A 129 -8.68 15.78 7.93
C ILE A 129 -9.48 17.09 8.01
N GLN A 130 -8.91 18.21 7.57
CA GLN A 130 -9.55 19.52 7.71
C GLN A 130 -10.92 19.57 7.02
N HIS A 131 -11.96 19.62 7.85
CA HIS A 131 -13.30 20.01 7.45
C HIS A 131 -13.34 21.52 7.28
N ARG A 132 -13.65 21.97 6.06
CA ARG A 132 -14.14 23.29 5.63
C ARG A 132 -14.35 24.32 6.77
N ARG A 133 -13.28 24.86 7.35
CA ARG A 133 -13.33 26.14 8.08
C ARG A 133 -13.06 27.24 7.05
N ALA A 134 -14.12 27.96 6.70
CA ALA A 134 -14.13 29.22 5.96
C ALA A 134 -12.90 29.50 5.07
N GLY A 135 -12.88 28.92 3.87
CA GLY A 135 -12.19 29.52 2.72
C GLY A 135 -10.66 29.49 2.67
N ARG A 136 -9.96 28.86 3.63
CA ARG A 136 -8.49 28.72 3.54
C ARG A 136 -8.11 27.29 3.21
N HIS A 137 -7.91 26.98 1.93
CA HIS A 137 -7.03 25.89 1.54
C HIS A 137 -5.59 26.40 1.71
N PRO A 138 -4.63 25.58 2.17
CA PRO A 138 -3.23 25.87 1.88
C PRO A 138 -3.14 26.00 0.36
N ASP A 139 -2.69 27.15 -0.11
CA ASP A 139 -2.47 27.32 -1.53
C ASP A 139 -1.37 26.35 -2.00
N LYS A 140 -1.22 26.22 -3.32
CA LYS A 140 -0.20 25.32 -3.88
C LYS A 140 1.20 25.66 -3.38
N GLU A 141 1.47 26.92 -3.02
CA GLU A 141 2.78 27.37 -2.54
C GLU A 141 3.02 26.98 -1.07
N GLU A 142 2.01 27.05 -0.20
CA GLU A 142 2.10 26.60 1.19
C GLU A 142 2.30 25.08 1.26
N ALA A 143 1.57 24.31 0.43
CA ALA A 143 1.78 22.86 0.32
C ALA A 143 3.17 22.52 -0.23
N ALA A 144 3.63 23.23 -1.26
CA ALA A 144 4.97 23.05 -1.83
C ALA A 144 6.09 23.44 -0.86
N ALA A 145 5.88 24.46 -0.01
CA ALA A 145 6.84 24.88 0.99
C ALA A 145 7.07 23.79 2.06
N ARG A 146 6.03 23.02 2.42
CA ARG A 146 6.13 21.87 3.33
C ARG A 146 6.84 20.66 2.71
N LEU A 147 6.85 20.56 1.37
CA LEU A 147 7.46 19.47 0.60
C LEU A 147 8.98 19.58 0.40
N LYS A 148 9.66 20.63 0.91
CA LYS A 148 11.09 20.91 0.66
C LYS A 148 12.09 19.87 1.24
N SER A 149 11.60 18.73 1.74
CA SER A 149 12.43 17.63 2.26
C SER A 149 12.16 16.34 1.47
N PRO A 150 13.18 15.49 1.20
CA PRO A 150 12.95 14.20 0.58
C PRO A 150 11.97 13.36 1.39
N LEU A 151 11.25 12.43 0.74
CA LEU A 151 10.33 11.50 1.42
C LEU A 151 11.02 10.95 2.68
N PRO A 152 10.39 11.03 3.86
CA PRO A 152 11.00 10.58 5.09
C PRO A 152 11.39 9.11 4.91
N GLN A 153 12.70 8.87 4.90
CA GLN A 153 13.27 7.53 4.82
C GLN A 153 13.07 6.91 6.20
N VAL A 154 11.94 6.25 6.42
CA VAL A 154 11.72 5.46 7.64
C VAL A 154 12.77 4.34 7.61
N GLY A 155 13.79 4.44 8.46
CA GLY A 155 14.80 3.41 8.74
C GLY A 155 15.34 2.66 7.52
N ARG A 156 16.44 3.17 6.93
CA ARG A 156 17.25 2.50 5.89
C ARG A 156 17.26 0.97 6.00
N VAL A 157 16.71 0.32 4.99
CA VAL A 157 17.02 -1.08 4.71
C VAL A 157 18.50 -1.13 4.33
N GLY A 158 19.33 -1.82 5.13
CA GLY A 158 20.76 -1.97 4.85
C GLY A 158 21.03 -2.64 3.49
N PRO A 159 22.24 -2.46 2.91
CA PRO A 159 22.59 -3.01 1.61
C PRO A 159 22.80 -4.52 1.72
N GLY A 160 21.70 -5.27 1.67
CA GLY A 160 21.65 -6.72 1.73
C GLY A 160 20.60 -7.29 0.79
N TRP A 161 20.34 -6.62 -0.34
CA TRP A 161 19.41 -7.08 -1.35
C TRP A 161 20.16 -7.58 -2.58
N GLY A 162 20.15 -8.90 -2.74
CA GLY A 162 19.96 -9.51 -4.06
C GLY A 162 21.01 -9.26 -5.15
N GLN A 163 22.30 -9.26 -4.84
CA GLN A 163 23.32 -9.68 -5.81
C GLN A 163 23.98 -10.99 -5.36
N ARG A 164 23.18 -12.06 -5.20
CA ARG A 164 23.72 -13.39 -5.51
C ARG A 164 23.42 -13.63 -6.99
N ARG A 165 24.42 -13.30 -7.82
CA ARG A 165 24.53 -13.85 -9.17
C ARG A 165 24.33 -15.37 -9.04
N CYS A 166 23.25 -15.89 -9.62
CA CYS A 166 23.28 -17.25 -10.14
C CYS A 166 24.33 -17.24 -11.28
N GLN A 167 25.59 -17.40 -10.90
CA GLN A 167 26.68 -17.77 -11.80
C GLN A 167 27.33 -18.99 -11.18
N THR A 168 26.72 -20.15 -11.39
CA THR A 168 27.48 -21.38 -11.52
C THR A 168 27.69 -21.61 -13.01
N PRO A 169 28.87 -21.35 -13.58
CA PRO A 169 29.35 -22.17 -14.67
C PRO A 169 29.87 -23.47 -14.05
N TRP A 170 29.24 -24.59 -14.43
CA TRP A 170 29.90 -25.88 -14.38
C TRP A 170 31.11 -25.84 -15.33
N SER A 171 32.29 -25.57 -14.80
CA SER A 171 33.59 -25.96 -15.39
C SER A 171 34.72 -25.61 -14.43
N ASN A 172 35.66 -26.55 -14.33
CA ASN A 172 36.97 -26.45 -13.66
C ASN A 172 37.04 -26.84 -12.18
N ILE A 173 36.81 -28.14 -12.00
CA ILE A 173 37.76 -29.09 -11.39
C ILE A 173 39.25 -28.66 -11.47
N PHE A 174 39.96 -28.91 -10.35
CA PHE A 174 41.41 -28.92 -10.06
C PHE A 174 42.15 -27.61 -9.70
N GLU A 175 43.05 -27.77 -8.70
CA GLU A 175 44.06 -26.84 -8.13
C GLU A 175 43.54 -25.87 -7.04
N ARG A 176 43.99 -25.85 -5.78
CA ARG A 176 45.27 -26.21 -5.14
C ARG A 176 45.05 -26.40 -3.62
N TRP A 177 45.66 -27.45 -3.05
CA TRP A 177 46.05 -27.49 -1.63
C TRP A 177 47.22 -26.54 -1.35
N PRO A 178 47.34 -26.02 -0.12
CA PRO A 178 48.49 -26.40 0.73
C PRO A 178 48.04 -26.71 2.17
N THR A 179 48.29 -27.91 2.70
CA THR A 179 49.48 -28.32 3.50
C THR A 179 49.89 -27.40 4.65
N GLY A 180 49.79 -27.94 5.89
CA GLY A 180 50.56 -27.55 7.08
C GLY A 180 49.92 -26.48 7.97
N THR A 181 49.92 -26.54 9.31
CA THR A 181 50.61 -27.46 10.23
C THR A 181 49.95 -27.35 11.61
N LEU A 182 49.77 -28.48 12.30
CA LEU A 182 49.48 -28.56 13.74
C LEU A 182 50.67 -28.04 14.57
N GLN A 183 50.37 -27.39 15.70
CA GLN A 183 51.09 -27.42 17.00
C GLN A 183 50.38 -26.42 17.93
N ARG A 184 50.10 -26.67 19.20
CA ARG A 184 50.05 -27.86 20.06
C ARG A 184 49.07 -27.51 21.18
#